data_AF-A0AAV0TFQ7-F1
#
_entry.id   AF-A0AAV0TFQ7-F1
#
_cell.length_a   1.000
_cell.length_b   1.000
_cell.length_c   1.000
_cell.angle_alpha   90.00
_cell.angle_beta   90.00
_cell.angle_gamma   90.00
#
_symmetry.space_group_name_H-M   'P 1'
#
loop_
_entity.id
_entity.type
_entity.pdbx_description
1 polymer ?
#
loop_
_entity_poly.entity_id
_entity_poly.type
_entity_poly.pdbx_seq_one_letter_code
_entity_poly.pdbx_strand_id
1 'polypeptide(L)'
;MGKKKDRIPDNWVDVAKMGTIIGPSRFVPLRVPLDDKYLPQFETKKDEIWTPTDFLATQQDQNLNIKMIIDLTNTFKYYNGKSEFQNSGVKYVKIEIEGFRGPPEARNVAKFMRIVDEFIAKEPEGAIAVHCTHGLNRTGYLVVTYMVKRLHCSVTEALEAFKVARPPGLIKHMYIEDLYKRLGKDEEVQLPKLPEWASAKYSRKAEEEKRRA
;
A
#
# COMPACT_ATOMS: atom_id res chain seq x y z
N MET A 1 7.70 -10.76 -31.85
CA MET A 1 7.88 -9.97 -30.59
C MET A 1 6.53 -9.82 -29.91
N GLY A 2 6.21 -10.69 -28.94
CA GLY A 2 4.92 -10.72 -28.25
C GLY A 2 4.65 -9.43 -27.48
N LYS A 3 3.40 -8.96 -27.49
CA LYS A 3 2.97 -7.68 -26.91
C LYS A 3 3.30 -7.62 -25.41
N LYS A 4 3.97 -6.53 -24.99
CA LYS A 4 4.38 -6.14 -23.62
C LYS A 4 3.22 -5.92 -22.61
N LYS A 5 2.11 -6.66 -22.69
CA LYS A 5 0.89 -6.30 -21.93
C LYS A 5 0.94 -6.78 -20.47
N ASP A 6 1.58 -7.92 -20.21
CA ASP A 6 1.49 -8.61 -18.92
C ASP A 6 2.86 -8.88 -18.29
N ARG A 7 3.70 -7.84 -18.15
CA ARG A 7 4.94 -7.93 -17.36
C ARG A 7 4.67 -7.61 -15.89
N ILE A 8 5.31 -8.35 -14.97
CA ILE A 8 5.31 -8.01 -13.54
C ILE A 8 5.83 -6.58 -13.32
N PRO A 9 5.34 -5.84 -12.30
CA PRO A 9 5.84 -4.49 -12.04
C PRO A 9 7.34 -4.48 -11.73
N ASP A 10 8.04 -3.45 -12.16
CA ASP A 10 9.44 -3.25 -11.77
C ASP A 10 9.55 -3.15 -10.24
N ASN A 11 10.61 -3.72 -9.67
CA ASN A 11 10.90 -3.72 -8.23
C ASN A 11 9.80 -4.35 -7.37
N TRP A 12 8.93 -5.21 -7.94
CA TRP A 12 7.83 -5.82 -7.20
C TRP A 12 8.32 -6.85 -6.15
N VAL A 13 9.39 -7.58 -6.48
CA VAL A 13 10.04 -8.54 -5.56
C VAL A 13 10.93 -7.88 -4.50
N ASP A 14 11.27 -6.60 -4.67
CA ASP A 14 12.16 -5.88 -3.74
C ASP A 14 11.47 -5.53 -2.40
N VAL A 15 10.14 -5.75 -2.34
CA VAL A 15 9.32 -5.52 -1.16
C VAL A 15 8.61 -6.82 -0.77
N ALA A 16 8.50 -7.06 0.54
CA ALA A 16 7.81 -8.22 1.08
C ALA A 16 6.37 -8.33 0.54
N LYS A 17 5.80 -9.53 0.52
CA LYS A 17 4.42 -9.78 0.06
C LYS A 17 3.39 -8.99 0.87
N MET A 18 3.45 -9.10 2.19
CA MET A 18 2.52 -8.52 3.14
C MET A 18 3.29 -7.96 4.35
N GLY A 19 2.76 -6.91 4.97
CA GLY A 19 3.20 -6.41 6.28
C GLY A 19 2.36 -6.99 7.41
N THR A 20 2.45 -6.39 8.59
CA THR A 20 1.61 -6.73 9.76
C THR A 20 0.54 -5.67 10.01
N ILE A 21 -0.27 -5.84 11.06
CA ILE A 21 -1.23 -4.82 11.50
C ILE A 21 -0.47 -3.55 11.91
N ILE A 22 -0.92 -2.40 11.40
CA ILE A 22 -0.25 -1.11 11.62
C ILE A 22 -0.71 -0.50 12.94
N GLY A 23 0.14 -0.56 13.98
CA GLY A 23 -0.06 0.14 15.25
C GLY A 23 -1.46 -0.09 15.86
N PRO A 24 -2.14 0.96 16.37
CA PRO A 24 -3.50 0.84 16.92
C PRO A 24 -4.59 0.74 15.85
N SER A 25 -4.22 0.72 14.57
CA SER A 25 -5.19 0.63 13.48
C SER A 25 -5.56 -0.83 13.19
N ARG A 26 -6.40 -1.03 12.17
CA ARG A 26 -6.83 -2.35 11.68
C ARG A 26 -6.34 -2.62 10.26
N PHE A 27 -5.33 -1.87 9.80
CA PHE A 27 -4.83 -1.95 8.44
C PHE A 27 -3.68 -2.94 8.30
N VAL A 28 -3.72 -3.74 7.25
CA VAL A 28 -2.64 -4.64 6.82
C VAL A 28 -2.16 -4.21 5.42
N PRO A 29 -0.93 -3.68 5.27
CA PRO A 29 -0.41 -3.25 3.99
C PRO A 29 0.20 -4.43 3.22
N LEU A 30 0.04 -4.46 1.90
CA LEU A 30 0.63 -5.50 1.04
C LEU A 30 1.04 -4.96 -0.33
N ARG A 31 1.93 -5.68 -1.02
CA ARG A 31 2.18 -5.46 -2.46
C ARG A 31 1.01 -6.05 -3.25
N VAL A 32 0.81 -5.56 -4.48
CA VAL A 32 -0.30 -6.03 -5.33
C VAL A 32 -0.18 -7.54 -5.58
N PRO A 33 -1.23 -8.35 -5.32
CA PRO A 33 -1.27 -9.73 -5.79
C PRO A 33 -1.31 -9.78 -7.32
N LEU A 34 -0.78 -10.84 -7.91
CA LEU A 34 -0.76 -11.07 -9.36
C LEU A 34 -1.46 -12.39 -9.63
N ASP A 35 -2.47 -12.39 -10.50
CA ASP A 35 -3.20 -13.61 -10.87
C ASP A 35 -2.39 -14.55 -11.77
N ASP A 36 -3.00 -15.69 -12.10
CA ASP A 36 -2.32 -16.84 -12.70
C ASP A 36 -1.59 -16.55 -14.02
N LYS A 37 -2.00 -15.51 -14.75
CA LYS A 37 -1.33 -15.14 -16.01
C LYS A 37 0.11 -14.66 -15.82
N TYR A 38 0.50 -14.30 -14.60
CA TYR A 38 1.87 -13.92 -14.27
C TYR A 38 2.74 -15.10 -13.83
N LEU A 39 2.17 -16.27 -13.52
CA LEU A 39 2.91 -17.44 -13.01
C LEU A 39 4.11 -17.86 -13.88
N PRO A 40 4.04 -17.84 -15.24
CA PRO A 40 5.20 -18.16 -16.07
C PRO A 40 6.42 -17.25 -15.85
N GLN A 41 6.25 -16.07 -15.25
CA GLN A 41 7.36 -15.16 -14.94
C GLN A 41 8.06 -15.50 -13.62
N PHE A 42 7.58 -16.50 -12.88
CA PHE A 42 8.13 -16.93 -11.59
C PHE A 42 8.85 -18.29 -11.64
N GLU A 43 9.17 -18.81 -12.83
CA GLU A 43 9.82 -20.12 -13.00
C GLU A 43 11.09 -20.28 -12.15
N THR A 44 11.87 -19.22 -12.01
CA THR A 44 13.13 -19.19 -11.22
C THR A 44 12.97 -18.60 -9.82
N LYS A 45 11.76 -18.15 -9.44
CA LYS A 45 11.46 -17.45 -8.18
C LYS A 45 10.09 -17.86 -7.63
N LYS A 46 9.89 -19.17 -7.44
CA LYS A 46 8.59 -19.74 -7.02
C LYS A 46 8.15 -19.25 -5.63
N ASP A 47 9.11 -18.97 -4.76
CA ASP A 47 8.92 -18.37 -3.44
C ASP A 47 8.35 -16.96 -3.51
N GLU A 48 8.44 -16.27 -4.65
CA GLU A 48 7.89 -14.92 -4.85
C GLU A 48 6.43 -14.90 -5.33
N ILE A 49 5.84 -16.07 -5.67
CA ILE A 49 4.45 -16.17 -6.09
C ILE A 49 3.53 -15.58 -5.02
N TRP A 50 2.64 -14.68 -5.45
CA TRP A 50 1.72 -13.94 -4.58
C TRP A 50 0.44 -13.62 -5.33
N THR A 51 -0.47 -14.60 -5.36
CA THR A 51 -1.80 -14.51 -5.96
C THR A 51 -2.84 -14.03 -4.95
N PRO A 52 -4.05 -13.63 -5.39
CA PRO A 52 -5.17 -13.39 -4.48
C PRO A 52 -5.48 -14.59 -3.58
N THR A 53 -5.37 -15.82 -4.09
CA THR A 53 -5.52 -17.06 -3.33
C THR A 53 -4.46 -17.19 -2.25
N ASP A 54 -3.18 -16.92 -2.57
CA ASP A 54 -2.10 -16.94 -1.57
C ASP A 54 -2.34 -15.93 -0.46
N PHE A 55 -2.86 -14.74 -0.81
CA PHE A 55 -3.25 -13.73 0.17
C PHE A 55 -4.37 -14.22 1.10
N LEU A 56 -5.41 -14.85 0.57
CA LEU A 56 -6.52 -15.39 1.36
C LEU A 56 -6.05 -16.51 2.31
N ALA A 57 -5.19 -17.40 1.84
CA ALA A 57 -4.59 -18.44 2.69
C ALA A 57 -3.71 -17.81 3.78
N THR A 58 -2.82 -16.89 3.40
CA THR A 58 -1.88 -16.26 4.35
C THR A 58 -2.60 -15.49 5.46
N GLN A 59 -3.67 -14.75 5.16
CA GLN A 59 -4.39 -14.00 6.19
C GLN A 59 -5.19 -14.91 7.12
N GLN A 60 -5.65 -16.07 6.63
CA GLN A 60 -6.29 -17.09 7.45
C GLN A 60 -5.26 -17.76 8.38
N ASP A 61 -4.10 -18.15 7.86
CA ASP A 61 -3.02 -18.76 8.65
C ASP A 61 -2.51 -17.83 9.75
N GLN A 62 -2.48 -16.53 9.49
CA GLN A 62 -2.09 -15.50 10.45
C GLN A 62 -3.24 -15.00 11.35
N ASN A 63 -4.44 -15.57 11.20
CA ASN A 63 -5.65 -15.18 11.94
C ASN A 63 -5.91 -13.65 11.94
N LEU A 64 -5.72 -13.00 10.79
CA LEU A 64 -5.81 -11.54 10.67
C LEU A 64 -7.25 -11.04 10.60
N ASN A 65 -8.23 -11.93 10.38
CA ASN A 65 -9.65 -11.60 10.25
C ASN A 65 -9.92 -10.49 9.22
N ILE A 66 -9.24 -10.50 8.06
CA ILE A 66 -9.42 -9.46 7.05
C ILE A 66 -10.81 -9.61 6.42
N LYS A 67 -11.62 -8.54 6.42
CA LYS A 67 -12.97 -8.52 5.82
C LYS A 67 -13.10 -7.54 4.66
N MET A 68 -12.09 -6.71 4.40
CA MET A 68 -12.05 -5.83 3.24
C MET A 68 -10.64 -5.71 2.69
N ILE A 69 -10.51 -5.67 1.37
CA ILE A 69 -9.29 -5.30 0.66
C ILE A 69 -9.54 -4.07 -0.21
N ILE A 70 -8.69 -3.05 -0.05
CA ILE A 70 -8.73 -1.80 -0.82
C ILE A 70 -7.56 -1.78 -1.81
N ASP A 71 -7.91 -1.81 -3.10
CA ASP A 71 -6.99 -1.72 -4.23
C ASP A 71 -6.85 -0.26 -4.71
N LEU A 72 -5.66 0.31 -4.52
CA LEU A 72 -5.32 1.69 -4.87
C LEU A 72 -4.68 1.82 -6.26
N THR A 73 -4.59 0.74 -7.03
CA THR A 73 -3.95 0.76 -8.36
C THR A 73 -4.86 1.39 -9.41
N ASN A 74 -4.27 2.16 -10.33
CA ASN A 74 -4.98 2.75 -11.47
C ASN A 74 -4.92 1.82 -12.70
N THR A 75 -5.19 0.53 -12.50
CA THR A 75 -5.21 -0.47 -13.56
C THR A 75 -5.98 -1.71 -13.10
N PHE A 76 -6.51 -2.48 -14.05
CA PHE A 76 -7.20 -3.74 -13.82
C PHE A 76 -6.39 -4.94 -14.34
N LYS A 77 -5.13 -4.72 -14.72
CA LYS A 77 -4.31 -5.76 -15.35
C LYS A 77 -3.76 -6.79 -14.37
N TYR A 78 -3.64 -6.47 -13.08
CA TYR A 78 -2.91 -7.34 -12.13
C TYR A 78 -3.71 -8.56 -11.68
N TYR A 79 -4.99 -8.37 -11.40
CA TYR A 79 -5.93 -9.43 -11.06
C TYR A 79 -7.36 -8.87 -11.19
N ASN A 80 -8.36 -9.75 -11.30
CA ASN A 80 -9.76 -9.35 -11.28
C ASN A 80 -10.36 -9.45 -9.87
N GLY A 81 -10.21 -8.38 -9.07
CA GLY A 81 -10.63 -8.43 -7.67
C GLY A 81 -12.10 -8.76 -7.42
N LYS A 82 -13.00 -8.49 -8.38
CA LYS A 82 -14.41 -8.88 -8.22
C LYS A 82 -14.60 -10.40 -8.24
N SER A 83 -13.91 -11.11 -9.14
CA SER A 83 -14.01 -12.56 -9.23
C SER A 83 -13.15 -13.25 -8.17
N GLU A 84 -11.92 -12.76 -7.95
CA GLU A 84 -10.95 -13.38 -7.05
C GLU A 84 -11.41 -13.38 -5.59
N PHE A 85 -12.11 -12.32 -5.17
CA PHE A 85 -12.63 -12.20 -3.81
C PHE A 85 -14.11 -12.58 -3.69
N GLN A 86 -14.73 -13.05 -4.78
CA GLN A 86 -16.11 -13.52 -4.75
C GLN A 86 -16.23 -14.69 -3.77
N ASN A 87 -17.23 -14.65 -2.89
CA ASN A 87 -17.51 -15.67 -1.87
C ASN A 87 -16.37 -15.94 -0.85
N SER A 88 -15.29 -15.15 -0.86
CA SER A 88 -14.18 -15.30 0.10
C SER A 88 -14.50 -14.79 1.52
N GLY A 89 -15.62 -14.07 1.68
CA GLY A 89 -15.91 -13.30 2.89
C GLY A 89 -15.10 -11.99 3.00
N VAL A 90 -14.24 -11.69 2.02
CA VAL A 90 -13.49 -10.43 1.92
C VAL A 90 -14.12 -9.52 0.88
N LYS A 91 -14.53 -8.32 1.29
CA LYS A 91 -15.05 -7.30 0.37
C LYS A 91 -13.91 -6.67 -0.44
N TYR A 92 -13.97 -6.77 -1.76
CA TYR A 92 -13.07 -6.03 -2.66
C TYR A 92 -13.58 -4.62 -2.93
N VAL A 93 -12.71 -3.62 -2.80
CA VAL A 93 -12.99 -2.22 -3.12
C VAL A 93 -11.84 -1.63 -3.92
N LYS A 94 -12.14 -0.95 -5.05
CA LYS A 94 -11.13 -0.26 -5.86
C LYS A 94 -11.24 1.27 -5.73
N ILE A 95 -10.11 1.92 -5.51
CA ILE A 95 -9.94 3.38 -5.57
C ILE A 95 -8.81 3.66 -6.55
N GLU A 96 -9.17 4.03 -7.77
CA GLU A 96 -8.19 4.32 -8.83
C GLU A 96 -7.45 5.63 -8.53
N ILE A 97 -6.21 5.53 -8.05
CA ILE A 97 -5.34 6.67 -7.75
C ILE A 97 -4.22 6.73 -8.77
N GLU A 98 -4.18 7.82 -9.55
CA GLU A 98 -3.15 8.04 -10.56
C GLU A 98 -1.74 7.96 -9.94
N GLY A 99 -0.84 7.27 -10.63
CA GLY A 99 0.56 7.17 -10.22
C GLY A 99 1.34 8.44 -10.57
N PHE A 100 2.56 8.52 -10.04
CA PHE A 100 3.63 9.43 -10.51
C PHE A 100 3.45 10.94 -10.33
N ARG A 101 2.24 11.49 -10.15
CA ARG A 101 2.02 12.95 -10.08
C ARG A 101 2.13 13.60 -8.69
N GLY A 102 2.24 12.81 -7.62
CA GLY A 102 2.36 13.33 -6.25
C GLY A 102 1.54 12.54 -5.23
N PRO A 103 1.35 13.06 -4.00
CA PRO A 103 0.49 12.47 -2.99
C PRO A 103 -0.97 12.31 -3.46
N PRO A 104 -1.73 11.35 -2.91
CA PRO A 104 -3.16 11.23 -3.16
C PRO A 104 -3.92 12.55 -2.97
N GLU A 105 -4.67 12.96 -4.00
CA GLU A 105 -5.51 14.16 -3.97
C GLU A 105 -6.60 14.10 -2.89
N ALA A 106 -7.08 15.28 -2.46
CA ALA A 106 -8.09 15.41 -1.40
C ALA A 106 -9.36 14.57 -1.66
N ARG A 107 -9.82 14.46 -2.92
CA ARG A 107 -10.97 13.61 -3.27
C ARG A 107 -10.72 12.12 -3.02
N ASN A 108 -9.49 11.65 -3.27
CA ASN A 108 -9.11 10.25 -3.05
C ASN A 108 -8.97 9.96 -1.56
N VAL A 109 -8.40 10.90 -0.81
CA VAL A 109 -8.36 10.84 0.66
C VAL A 109 -9.78 10.78 1.22
N ALA A 110 -10.67 11.71 0.84
CA ALA A 110 -12.05 11.73 1.32
C ALA A 110 -12.82 10.43 0.99
N LYS A 111 -12.63 9.90 -0.22
CA LYS A 111 -13.22 8.62 -0.62
C LYS A 111 -12.70 7.45 0.22
N PHE A 112 -11.39 7.39 0.46
CA PHE A 112 -10.79 6.37 1.32
C PHE A 112 -11.32 6.46 2.76
N MET A 113 -11.34 7.65 3.36
CA MET A 113 -11.86 7.87 4.71
C MET A 113 -13.31 7.37 4.83
N ARG A 114 -14.19 7.77 3.89
CA ARG A 114 -15.59 7.36 3.89
C ARG A 114 -15.76 5.84 3.81
N ILE A 115 -15.02 5.19 2.91
CA ILE A 115 -15.08 3.72 2.74
C ILE A 115 -14.67 3.01 4.02
N VAL A 116 -13.60 3.48 4.67
CA VAL A 116 -13.11 2.88 5.91
C VAL A 116 -14.08 3.14 7.06
N ASP A 117 -14.56 4.37 7.24
CA ASP A 117 -15.50 4.73 8.31
C ASP A 117 -16.80 3.90 8.19
N GLU A 118 -17.36 3.75 6.98
CA GLU A 118 -18.53 2.91 6.72
C GLU A 118 -18.29 1.42 6.99
N PHE A 119 -17.08 0.94 6.70
CA PHE A 119 -16.72 -0.45 6.95
C PHE A 119 -16.56 -0.72 8.45
N ILE A 120 -15.81 0.12 9.18
CA ILE A 120 -15.56 -0.03 10.61
C ILE A 120 -16.88 0.00 11.40
N ALA A 121 -17.84 0.82 10.99
CA ALA A 121 -19.16 0.86 11.62
C ALA A 121 -19.98 -0.44 11.46
N LYS A 122 -19.74 -1.22 10.40
CA LYS A 122 -20.48 -2.46 10.09
C LYS A 122 -19.76 -3.73 10.53
N GLU A 123 -18.44 -3.71 10.43
CA GLU A 123 -17.55 -4.80 10.77
C GLU A 123 -16.65 -4.30 11.92
N PRO A 124 -17.05 -4.36 13.20
CA PRO A 124 -16.25 -3.78 14.29
C PRO A 124 -14.93 -4.52 14.56
N GLU A 125 -14.83 -5.79 14.19
CA GLU A 125 -13.64 -6.65 14.47
C GLU A 125 -12.81 -7.00 13.21
N GLY A 126 -13.27 -6.66 12.00
CA GLY A 126 -12.62 -7.07 10.75
C GLY A 126 -11.40 -6.24 10.32
N ALA A 127 -10.27 -6.84 10.00
CA ALA A 127 -9.12 -6.08 9.47
C ALA A 127 -9.34 -5.62 8.01
N ILE A 128 -8.55 -4.63 7.59
CA ILE A 128 -8.59 -4.04 6.24
C ILE A 128 -7.23 -4.21 5.58
N ALA A 129 -7.16 -5.00 4.51
CA ALA A 129 -6.00 -5.03 3.63
C ALA A 129 -5.99 -3.78 2.73
N VAL A 130 -4.83 -3.15 2.56
CA VAL A 130 -4.69 -1.99 1.66
C VAL A 130 -3.43 -2.14 0.81
N HIS A 131 -3.58 -2.02 -0.51
CA HIS A 131 -2.44 -2.13 -1.42
C HIS A 131 -2.48 -1.08 -2.51
N CYS A 132 -1.29 -0.65 -2.91
CA CYS A 132 -1.04 -0.05 -4.22
C CYS A 132 -0.23 -1.07 -5.04
N THR A 133 0.70 -0.64 -5.90
CA THR A 133 1.57 -1.60 -6.60
C THR A 133 2.55 -2.28 -5.64
N HIS A 134 3.26 -1.49 -4.82
CA HIS A 134 4.29 -2.00 -3.89
C HIS A 134 3.87 -2.02 -2.42
N GLY A 135 2.72 -1.43 -2.10
CA GLY A 135 2.23 -1.35 -0.73
C GLY A 135 2.98 -0.38 0.18
N LEU A 136 3.72 0.58 -0.39
CA LEU A 136 4.51 1.56 0.37
C LEU A 136 3.87 2.95 0.37
N ASN A 137 4.10 3.76 -0.67
CA ASN A 137 3.81 5.21 -0.64
C ASN A 137 2.31 5.56 -0.58
N ARG A 138 1.51 5.17 -1.58
CA ARG A 138 0.06 5.50 -1.61
C ARG A 138 -0.71 4.82 -0.48
N THR A 139 -0.33 3.58 -0.19
CA THR A 139 -0.88 2.81 0.94
C THR A 139 -0.60 3.53 2.26
N GLY A 140 0.68 3.80 2.54
CA GLY A 140 1.11 4.46 3.77
C GLY A 140 0.53 5.86 3.91
N TYR A 141 0.50 6.65 2.83
CA TYR A 141 -0.10 7.99 2.88
C TYR A 141 -1.56 7.99 3.32
N LEU A 142 -2.38 7.10 2.74
CA LEU A 142 -3.80 7.01 3.10
C LEU A 142 -4.01 6.45 4.51
N VAL A 143 -3.23 5.42 4.90
CA VAL A 143 -3.33 4.84 6.25
C VAL A 143 -2.86 5.82 7.31
N VAL A 144 -1.71 6.48 7.12
CA VAL A 144 -1.21 7.52 8.05
C VAL A 144 -2.22 8.66 8.16
N THR A 145 -2.76 9.14 7.04
CA THR A 145 -3.82 10.17 7.07
C THR A 145 -5.03 9.72 7.89
N TYR A 146 -5.43 8.44 7.78
CA TYR A 146 -6.53 7.89 8.57
C TYR A 146 -6.20 7.86 10.06
N MET A 147 -5.04 7.32 10.42
CA MET A 147 -4.59 7.23 11.81
C MET A 147 -4.56 8.60 12.49
N VAL A 148 -4.03 9.62 11.82
CA VAL A 148 -4.00 10.98 12.38
C VAL A 148 -5.42 11.56 12.53
N LYS A 149 -6.26 11.43 11.50
CA LYS A 149 -7.60 12.06 11.49
C LYS A 149 -8.68 11.34 12.29
N ARG A 150 -8.50 10.07 12.63
CA ARG A 150 -9.54 9.22 13.28
C ARG A 150 -9.06 8.57 14.55
N LEU A 151 -7.78 8.26 14.65
CA LEU A 151 -7.18 7.61 15.82
C LEU A 151 -6.33 8.59 16.64
N HIS A 152 -6.27 9.85 16.23
CA HIS A 152 -5.59 10.94 16.94
C HIS A 152 -4.09 10.70 17.20
N CYS A 153 -3.44 9.87 16.37
CA CYS A 153 -1.99 9.75 16.36
C CYS A 153 -1.34 11.05 15.83
N SER A 154 -0.13 11.36 16.28
CA SER A 154 0.74 12.32 15.56
C SER A 154 1.17 11.76 14.19
N VAL A 155 1.63 12.63 13.30
CA VAL A 155 2.19 12.21 12.00
C VAL A 155 3.40 11.32 12.20
N THR A 156 4.27 11.69 13.14
CA THR A 156 5.48 10.94 13.49
C THR A 156 5.14 9.52 13.97
N GLU A 157 4.22 9.37 14.92
CA GLU A 157 3.81 8.07 15.44
C GLU A 157 3.18 7.19 14.35
N ALA A 158 2.30 7.77 13.52
CA ALA A 158 1.64 7.02 12.46
C ALA A 158 2.62 6.57 11.37
N LEU A 159 3.61 7.41 11.01
CA LEU A 159 4.68 7.04 10.08
C LEU A 159 5.56 5.93 10.64
N GLU A 160 5.95 6.00 11.91
CA GLU A 160 6.78 4.97 12.53
C GLU A 160 6.02 3.64 12.67
N ALA A 161 4.75 3.68 13.08
CA ALA A 161 3.89 2.49 13.11
C ALA A 161 3.78 1.85 11.72
N PHE A 162 3.61 2.65 10.67
CA PHE A 162 3.58 2.15 9.29
C PHE A 162 4.92 1.53 8.88
N LYS A 163 6.04 2.17 9.22
CA LYS A 163 7.38 1.66 8.92
C LYS A 163 7.68 0.34 9.61
N VAL A 164 7.29 0.19 10.89
CA VAL A 164 7.46 -1.06 11.64
C VAL A 164 6.65 -2.19 11.01
N ALA A 165 5.37 -1.93 10.72
CA ALA A 165 4.49 -2.93 10.11
C ALA A 165 4.81 -3.23 8.64
N ARG A 166 5.44 -2.28 7.94
CA ARG A 166 5.78 -2.36 6.51
C ARG A 166 7.12 -1.70 6.21
N PRO A 167 8.25 -2.32 6.57
CA PRO A 167 9.57 -1.76 6.27
C PRO A 167 9.77 -1.56 4.75
N PRO A 168 10.42 -0.47 4.32
CA PRO A 168 11.01 0.61 5.12
C PRO A 168 10.03 1.76 5.47
N GLY A 169 8.74 1.59 5.19
CA GLY A 169 7.73 2.65 5.27
C GLY A 169 7.54 3.40 3.96
N LEU A 170 7.13 4.68 4.05
CA LEU A 170 7.07 5.56 2.88
C LEU A 170 8.50 5.87 2.43
N ILE A 171 8.76 5.78 1.12
CA ILE A 171 10.10 6.01 0.55
C ILE A 171 10.18 7.29 -0.29
N LYS A 172 9.04 7.92 -0.58
CA LYS A 172 8.98 9.20 -1.30
C LYS A 172 8.90 10.35 -0.30
N HIS A 173 9.97 11.14 -0.20
CA HIS A 173 10.03 12.27 0.72
C HIS A 173 8.89 13.27 0.50
N MET A 174 8.53 13.54 -0.76
CA MET A 174 7.42 14.46 -1.06
C MET A 174 6.07 14.04 -0.43
N TYR A 175 5.86 12.74 -0.16
CA TYR A 175 4.64 12.26 0.51
C TYR A 175 4.70 12.54 2.01
N ILE A 176 5.88 12.35 2.61
CA ILE A 176 6.13 12.54 4.03
C ILE A 176 6.05 14.03 4.37
N GLU A 177 6.71 14.87 3.58
CA GLU A 177 6.65 16.34 3.70
C GLU A 177 5.21 16.86 3.60
N ASP A 178 4.41 16.33 2.66
CA ASP A 178 3.01 16.74 2.52
C ASP A 178 2.14 16.28 3.71
N LEU A 179 2.42 15.10 4.29
CA LEU A 179 1.74 14.65 5.52
C LEU A 179 2.04 15.58 6.69
N TYR A 180 3.30 15.88 6.98
CA TYR A 180 3.67 16.82 8.04
C TYR A 180 3.07 18.21 7.78
N LYS A 181 3.20 18.73 6.56
CA LYS A 181 2.64 20.04 6.19
C LYS A 181 1.13 20.15 6.42
N ARG A 182 0.38 19.07 6.16
CA ARG A 182 -1.09 19.08 6.25
C ARG A 182 -1.61 18.71 7.62
N LEU A 183 -0.90 17.86 8.37
CA LEU A 183 -1.44 17.17 9.53
C LEU A 183 -0.56 17.30 10.79
N GLY A 184 0.74 17.54 10.63
CA GLY A 184 1.72 17.57 11.73
C GLY A 184 1.98 18.99 12.20
N LYS A 185 0.92 19.69 12.65
CA LYS A 185 1.07 21.03 13.21
C LYS A 185 2.02 20.94 14.41
N ASP A 186 3.08 21.76 14.40
CA ASP A 186 4.12 21.82 15.43
C ASP A 186 5.03 20.57 15.51
N GLU A 187 4.96 19.65 14.53
CA GLU A 187 5.89 18.52 14.41
C GLU A 187 7.07 18.86 13.49
N GLU A 188 8.29 18.44 13.87
CA GLU A 188 9.46 18.52 13.00
C GLU A 188 9.44 17.41 11.95
N VAL A 189 9.76 17.76 10.69
CA VAL A 189 9.76 16.78 9.59
C VAL A 189 10.88 15.77 9.76
N GLN A 190 10.52 14.49 9.92
CA GLN A 190 11.47 13.38 9.96
C GLN A 190 11.42 12.57 8.66
N LEU A 191 12.53 12.60 7.91
CA LEU A 191 12.67 11.80 6.68
C LEU A 191 13.37 10.46 6.98
N PRO A 192 12.90 9.35 6.37
CA PRO A 192 13.43 8.03 6.63
C PRO A 192 14.79 7.84 5.95
N LYS A 193 15.67 7.06 6.59
CA LYS A 193 16.84 6.52 5.92
C LYS A 193 16.39 5.40 4.98
N LEU A 194 16.54 5.61 3.68
CA LEU A 194 16.14 4.64 2.67
C LEU A 194 17.12 3.45 2.60
N PRO A 195 16.63 2.21 2.41
CA PRO A 195 17.49 1.08 2.09
C PRO A 195 18.18 1.29 0.74
N GLU A 196 19.31 0.62 0.50
CA GLU A 196 20.14 0.83 -0.70
C GLU A 196 19.35 0.75 -2.01
N TRP A 197 18.51 -0.30 -2.13
CA TRP A 197 17.66 -0.53 -3.31
C TRP A 197 16.70 0.64 -3.58
N ALA A 198 16.23 1.34 -2.54
CA ALA A 198 15.33 2.49 -2.67
C ALA A 198 16.11 3.80 -2.83
N SER A 199 17.22 3.96 -2.13
CA SER A 199 18.05 5.16 -2.11
C SER A 199 18.58 5.53 -3.49
N ALA A 200 19.01 4.53 -4.27
CA ALA A 200 19.50 4.71 -5.64
C ALA A 200 18.47 5.38 -6.59
N LYS A 201 17.17 5.32 -6.25
CA LYS A 201 16.08 5.74 -7.13
C LYS A 201 15.24 6.90 -6.56
N TYR A 202 15.16 7.01 -5.24
CA TYR A 202 14.23 7.90 -4.53
C TYR A 202 14.89 8.80 -3.48
N SER A 203 16.22 8.78 -3.36
CA SER A 203 16.92 9.77 -2.53
C SER A 203 16.69 11.20 -3.05
N ARG A 204 16.79 12.22 -2.18
CA ARG A 204 16.68 13.63 -2.60
C ARG A 204 17.63 13.96 -3.74
N LYS A 205 18.86 13.45 -3.68
CA LYS A 205 19.87 13.61 -4.74
C LYS A 205 19.38 13.03 -6.07
N ALA A 206 18.83 11.81 -6.07
CA ALA A 206 18.27 11.19 -7.26
C ALA A 206 17.02 11.93 -7.80
N GLU A 207 16.19 12.49 -6.91
CA GLU A 207 15.03 13.31 -7.30
C GLU A 207 15.45 14.67 -7.89
N GLU A 208 16.49 15.30 -7.34
CA GLU A 208 17.06 16.57 -7.83
C GLU A 208 17.78 16.39 -9.17
N GLU A 209 18.54 15.32 -9.36
CA GLU A 209 19.19 14.98 -10.63
C GLU A 209 18.16 14.74 -11.74
N LYS A 210 17.05 14.05 -11.45
CA LYS A 210 15.95 13.86 -12.42
C LYS A 210 15.19 15.12 -12.77
N ARG A 211 15.16 16.13 -11.89
CA ARG A 211 14.52 17.42 -12.20
C ARG A 211 15.41 18.32 -13.06
N ARG A 212 16.72 18.04 -13.10
CA ARG A 212 17.72 18.78 -13.88
C ARG A 212 18.01 18.17 -15.25
N ALA A 213 17.63 16.92 -15.48
CA ALA A 213 17.73 16.21 -16.75
C ALA A 213 16.43 16.32 -17.55
#